data_AF-A0A397V8B1-F1
#
_entry.id   AF-A0A397V8B1-F1
#
_cell.length_a   1.000
_cell.length_b   1.000
_cell.length_c   1.000
_cell.angle_alpha   90.00
_cell.angle_beta   90.00
_cell.angle_gamma   90.00
#
_symmetry.space_group_name_H-M   'P 1'
#
loop_
_entity.id
_entity.type
_entity.pdbx_description
1 polymer ?
#
loop_
_entity_poly.entity_id
_entity_poly.type
_entity_poly.pdbx_seq_one_letter_code
_entity_poly.pdbx_strand_id
1 'polypeptide(L)'
;MTEISTGRPPHYDIKYDEELAIRICNGLRPEFAKDTPECYIKLANECMDANPSNRPSASYIYDELFRWCKIIYNGTAKDKDELVILKAFQSSDSVIPKLSTEISIYPKDKLTSKLLNFKNLSEPVNSLFSLSTSKSIEFVDIPTNSSCKK
;
A
#
# COMPACT_ATOMS: atom_id res chain seq x y z
N MET A 1 -0.91 -7.36 3.35
CA MET A 1 0.34 -7.07 2.60
C MET A 1 1.05 -5.86 3.19
N THR A 2 0.39 -4.72 3.36
CA THR A 2 0.96 -3.50 3.97
C THR A 2 1.48 -3.71 5.40
N GLU A 3 0.80 -4.53 6.21
CA GLU A 3 1.27 -4.88 7.57
C GLU A 3 2.60 -5.64 7.56
N ILE A 4 2.82 -6.54 6.59
CA ILE A 4 4.10 -7.25 6.43
C ILE A 4 5.21 -6.26 6.04
N SER A 5 4.88 -5.31 5.17
CA SER A 5 5.82 -4.27 4.70
C SER A 5 6.21 -3.29 5.81
N THR A 6 5.27 -2.89 6.67
CA THR A 6 5.47 -1.82 7.68
C THR A 6 5.72 -2.34 9.09
N GLY A 7 5.40 -3.61 9.36
CA GLY A 7 5.39 -4.19 10.71
C GLY A 7 4.29 -3.60 11.61
N ARG A 8 3.33 -2.85 11.05
CA ARG A 8 2.28 -2.15 11.81
C ARG A 8 0.90 -2.42 11.20
N PRO A 9 -0.16 -2.51 12.03
CA PRO A 9 -1.51 -2.59 11.51
C PRO A 9 -1.83 -1.41 10.57
N PRO A 10 -2.62 -1.63 9.51
CA PRO A 10 -3.09 -0.55 8.65
C PRO A 10 -3.82 0.53 9.46
N HIS A 11 -3.52 1.80 9.21
CA HIS A 11 -4.14 2.94 9.91
C HIS A 11 -3.98 2.91 11.44
N TYR A 12 -2.87 2.35 11.94
CA TYR A 12 -2.56 2.27 13.38
C TYR A 12 -2.52 3.64 14.09
N ASP A 13 -2.44 4.75 13.39
CA ASP A 13 -2.45 6.09 13.98
C ASP A 13 -3.85 6.72 14.00
N ILE A 14 -4.85 6.08 13.39
CA ILE A 14 -6.21 6.60 13.21
C ILE A 14 -7.20 5.84 14.09
N LYS A 15 -8.29 6.50 14.51
CA LYS A 15 -9.40 5.87 15.23
C LYS A 15 -10.26 5.06 14.26
N TYR A 16 -10.75 3.90 14.70
CA TYR A 16 -11.57 3.01 13.87
C TYR A 16 -13.05 3.35 14.05
N ASP A 17 -13.48 4.41 13.38
CA ASP A 17 -14.87 4.91 13.39
C ASP A 17 -15.37 5.22 11.96
N GLU A 18 -16.57 5.81 11.87
CA GLU A 18 -17.24 6.12 10.61
C GLU A 18 -16.40 7.02 9.69
N GLU A 19 -15.64 7.95 10.27
CA GLU A 19 -14.79 8.85 9.51
C GLU A 19 -13.69 8.10 8.75
N LEU A 20 -13.06 7.11 9.41
CA LEU A 20 -12.07 6.26 8.75
C LEU A 20 -12.71 5.46 7.60
N ALA A 21 -13.91 4.94 7.79
CA ALA A 21 -14.63 4.22 6.74
C ALA A 21 -14.94 5.11 5.53
N ILE A 22 -15.41 6.34 5.76
CA ILE A 22 -15.63 7.35 4.71
C ILE A 22 -14.33 7.66 3.97
N ARG A 23 -13.22 7.86 4.69
CA ARG A 23 -11.91 8.11 4.08
C ARG A 23 -11.45 6.95 3.21
N ILE A 24 -11.67 5.70 3.63
CA ILE A 24 -11.36 4.49 2.84
C ILE A 24 -12.22 4.42 1.57
N CYS A 25 -13.53 4.70 1.67
CA CYS A 25 -14.40 4.82 0.50
C CYS A 25 -13.91 5.93 -0.45
N ASN A 26 -13.40 7.04 0.08
CA ASN A 26 -12.85 8.13 -0.72
C ASN A 26 -11.39 7.88 -1.20
N GLY A 27 -10.92 6.64 -1.14
CA GLY A 27 -9.64 6.24 -1.75
C GLY A 27 -8.44 6.25 -0.79
N LEU A 28 -8.62 6.48 0.51
CA LEU A 28 -7.55 6.24 1.47
C LEU A 28 -7.14 4.76 1.42
N ARG A 29 -5.84 4.51 1.25
CA ARG A 29 -5.23 3.18 1.32
C ARG A 29 -4.04 3.21 2.28
N PRO A 30 -3.68 2.07 2.90
CA PRO A 30 -2.53 2.02 3.79
C PRO A 30 -1.24 2.21 2.99
N GLU A 31 -0.27 2.86 3.62
CA GLU A 31 1.05 3.11 3.03
C GLU A 31 1.98 1.91 3.19
N PHE A 32 3.06 1.91 2.41
CA PHE A 32 4.12 0.91 2.46
C PHE A 32 5.39 1.51 3.06
N ALA A 33 6.24 0.66 3.64
CA ALA A 33 7.58 1.09 4.04
C ALA A 33 8.37 1.55 2.80
N LYS A 34 9.20 2.58 2.98
CA LYS A 34 9.99 3.24 1.92
C LYS A 34 10.76 2.26 1.03
N ASP A 35 11.31 1.21 1.63
CA ASP A 35 12.16 0.24 0.95
C ASP A 35 11.39 -1.02 0.50
N THR A 36 10.06 -0.98 0.46
CA THR A 36 9.24 -2.11 -0.03
C THR A 36 9.45 -2.29 -1.55
N PRO A 37 9.67 -3.52 -2.05
CA PRO A 37 9.83 -3.74 -3.49
C PRO A 37 8.63 -3.26 -4.30
N GLU A 38 8.89 -2.56 -5.41
CA GLU A 38 7.84 -2.00 -6.28
C GLU A 38 6.86 -3.08 -6.79
N CYS A 39 7.37 -4.28 -7.11
CA CYS A 39 6.52 -5.39 -7.53
C CYS A 39 5.53 -5.83 -6.44
N TYR A 40 5.94 -5.76 -5.17
CA TYR A 40 5.08 -6.06 -4.02
C TYR A 40 4.03 -4.96 -3.80
N ILE A 41 4.44 -3.69 -3.92
CA ILE A 41 3.52 -2.54 -3.84
C ILE A 41 2.46 -2.65 -4.94
N LYS A 42 2.87 -2.95 -6.17
CA LYS A 42 1.95 -3.12 -7.30
C LYS A 42 0.92 -4.22 -7.03
N LEU A 43 1.35 -5.42 -6.66
CA LEU A 43 0.45 -6.54 -6.34
C LEU A 43 -0.51 -6.19 -5.19
N ALA A 44 -0.01 -5.54 -4.15
CA ALA A 44 -0.82 -5.11 -3.02
C ALA A 44 -1.85 -4.04 -3.40
N ASN A 45 -1.50 -3.11 -4.29
CA ASN A 45 -2.44 -2.11 -4.82
C ASN A 45 -3.54 -2.77 -5.66
N GLU A 46 -3.21 -3.75 -6.51
CA GLU A 46 -4.18 -4.54 -7.27
C GLU A 46 -5.17 -5.27 -6.33
N CYS A 47 -4.68 -5.79 -5.20
CA CYS A 47 -5.54 -6.42 -4.18
C CYS A 47 -6.50 -5.43 -3.49
N MET A 48 -6.16 -4.13 -3.49
CA MET A 48 -6.90 -3.06 -2.83
C MET A 48 -7.70 -2.18 -3.81
N ASP A 49 -7.87 -2.62 -5.06
CA ASP A 49 -8.68 -1.92 -6.05
C ASP A 49 -10.12 -1.77 -5.54
N ALA A 50 -10.66 -0.55 -5.70
CA ALA A 50 -12.02 -0.21 -5.37
C ALA A 50 -13.03 -1.05 -6.16
N ASN A 51 -12.74 -1.35 -7.43
CA ASN A 51 -13.51 -2.27 -8.24
C ASN A 51 -13.13 -3.72 -7.90
N PRO A 52 -14.03 -4.52 -7.31
CA PRO A 52 -13.73 -5.92 -6.96
C PRO A 52 -13.33 -6.78 -8.16
N SER A 53 -13.82 -6.45 -9.36
CA SER A 53 -13.51 -7.19 -10.59
C SER A 53 -12.05 -7.02 -11.06
N ASN A 54 -11.37 -5.97 -10.60
CA ASN A 54 -9.95 -5.74 -10.91
C ASN A 54 -9.02 -6.48 -9.94
N ARG A 55 -9.55 -7.02 -8.84
CA ARG A 55 -8.72 -7.68 -7.83
C ARG A 55 -8.23 -9.03 -8.35
N PRO A 56 -6.95 -9.37 -8.16
CA PRO A 56 -6.43 -10.66 -8.55
C PRO A 56 -7.07 -11.78 -7.73
N SER A 57 -7.13 -12.98 -8.32
CA SER A 57 -7.58 -14.17 -7.61
C SER A 57 -6.56 -14.59 -6.54
N ALA A 58 -7.02 -15.28 -5.50
CA ALA A 58 -6.13 -15.82 -4.47
C ALA A 58 -5.07 -16.77 -5.06
N SER A 59 -5.41 -17.54 -6.11
CA SER A 59 -4.46 -18.40 -6.81
C SER A 59 -3.35 -17.59 -7.47
N TYR A 60 -3.69 -16.52 -8.18
CA TYR A 60 -2.69 -15.66 -8.82
C TYR A 60 -1.75 -15.02 -7.81
N ILE A 61 -2.29 -14.51 -6.70
CA ILE A 61 -1.50 -13.93 -5.62
C ILE A 61 -0.53 -14.97 -5.04
N TYR A 62 -1.02 -16.19 -4.78
CA TYR A 62 -0.20 -17.29 -4.28
C TYR A 62 0.94 -17.63 -5.26
N ASP A 63 0.63 -17.78 -6.54
CA ASP A 63 1.62 -18.14 -7.55
C ASP A 63 2.72 -17.09 -7.69
N GLU A 64 2.37 -15.79 -7.67
CA GLU A 64 3.37 -14.71 -7.72
C GLU A 64 4.23 -14.65 -6.45
N LEU A 65 3.62 -14.72 -5.27
CA LEU A 65 4.38 -14.74 -4.02
C LEU A 65 5.31 -15.96 -3.94
N PHE A 66 4.82 -17.13 -4.36
CA PHE A 66 5.61 -18.36 -4.38
C PHE A 66 6.77 -18.28 -5.38
N ARG A 67 6.55 -17.67 -6.53
CA ARG A 67 7.60 -17.41 -7.52
C ARG A 67 8.70 -16.51 -6.95
N TRP A 68 8.34 -15.41 -6.29
CA TRP A 68 9.32 -14.52 -5.64
C TRP A 68 10.09 -15.24 -4.53
N CYS A 69 9.40 -15.99 -3.67
CA CYS A 69 10.03 -16.80 -2.63
C CYS A 69 11.06 -17.78 -3.21
N LYS A 70 10.76 -18.44 -4.34
CA LYS A 70 11.73 -19.33 -5.02
C LYS A 70 12.97 -18.60 -5.53
N ILE A 71 12.78 -17.43 -6.14
CA ILE A 71 13.90 -16.60 -6.65
C ILE A 71 14.83 -16.22 -5.50
N ILE A 72 14.24 -15.72 -4.40
CA ILE A 72 14.97 -15.29 -3.20
C ILE A 72 15.68 -16.47 -2.55
N TYR A 73 14.98 -17.60 -2.36
CA TYR A 73 15.54 -18.80 -1.74
C TYR A 73 16.72 -19.39 -2.53
N ASN A 74 16.62 -19.43 -3.86
CA ASN A 74 17.71 -19.91 -4.70
C ASN A 74 18.91 -18.96 -4.70
N GLY A 75 18.70 -17.67 -4.44
CA GLY A 75 19.74 -16.64 -4.45
C GLY A 75 20.33 -16.34 -5.84
N THR A 76 19.77 -16.92 -6.90
CA THR A 76 20.24 -16.76 -8.29
C THR A 76 19.07 -16.49 -9.22
N ALA A 77 19.23 -15.52 -10.11
CA ALA A 77 18.26 -15.20 -11.15
C ALA A 77 18.58 -15.93 -12.46
N LYS A 78 17.54 -16.42 -13.14
CA LYS A 78 17.67 -17.09 -14.44
C LYS A 78 17.65 -16.12 -15.62
N ASP A 79 17.01 -14.97 -15.43
CA ASP A 79 16.85 -13.93 -16.45
C ASP A 79 16.89 -12.53 -15.82
N LYS A 80 16.68 -11.50 -16.65
CA LYS A 80 16.72 -10.10 -16.21
C LYS A 80 15.57 -9.74 -15.27
N ASP A 81 14.40 -10.35 -15.43
CA ASP A 81 13.22 -10.03 -14.65
C ASP A 81 13.33 -10.63 -13.24
N GLU A 82 13.79 -11.88 -13.14
CA GLU A 82 14.15 -12.49 -11.86
C GLU A 82 15.28 -11.71 -11.17
N LEU A 83 16.25 -11.18 -11.93
CA LEU A 83 17.34 -10.39 -11.36
C LEU A 83 16.85 -9.08 -10.76
N VAL A 84 15.88 -8.42 -11.39
CA VAL A 84 15.25 -7.21 -10.85
C VAL A 84 14.55 -7.52 -9.53
N ILE A 85 13.76 -8.61 -9.49
CA ILE A 85 13.05 -9.06 -8.28
C ILE A 85 14.06 -9.37 -7.17
N LEU A 86 15.06 -10.21 -7.46
CA LEU A 86 16.07 -10.63 -6.49
C LEU A 86 16.77 -9.42 -5.86
N LYS A 87 17.22 -8.46 -6.68
CA LYS A 87 17.90 -7.25 -6.20
C LYS A 87 16.98 -6.35 -5.40
N ALA A 88 15.71 -6.22 -5.79
CA ALA A 88 14.74 -5.41 -5.07
C ALA A 88 14.54 -5.93 -3.65
N PHE A 89 14.27 -7.23 -3.49
CA PHE A 89 14.10 -7.84 -2.16
C PHE A 89 15.39 -7.84 -1.33
N GLN A 90 16.56 -8.09 -1.92
CA GLN A 90 17.85 -7.97 -1.21
C GLN A 90 18.09 -6.54 -0.68
N SER A 91 17.69 -5.52 -1.45
CA SER A 91 17.80 -4.13 -1.04
C SER A 91 16.89 -3.84 0.15
N SER A 92 15.65 -4.33 0.11
CA SER A 92 14.70 -4.25 1.24
C SER A 92 15.22 -4.96 2.49
N ASP A 93 15.77 -6.16 2.35
CA ASP A 93 16.29 -6.93 3.49
C ASP A 93 17.45 -6.23 4.19
N SER A 94 18.26 -5.47 3.44
CA SER A 94 19.40 -4.73 4.00
C SER A 94 19.01 -3.62 4.97
N VAL A 95 17.75 -3.16 4.94
CA VAL A 95 17.23 -2.13 5.83
C VAL A 95 16.44 -2.68 7.02
N ILE A 96 15.98 -3.94 6.97
CA ILE A 96 15.21 -4.58 8.06
C ILE A 96 15.92 -4.47 9.42
N PRO A 97 17.25 -4.75 9.54
CA PRO A 97 17.94 -4.62 10.83
C PRO A 97 17.98 -3.19 11.39
N LYS A 98 17.73 -2.17 10.56
CA LYS A 98 17.73 -0.76 10.93
C LYS A 98 16.34 -0.25 11.29
N LEU A 99 15.29 -1.04 11.06
CA LEU A 99 13.93 -0.65 11.36
C LEU A 99 13.69 -0.79 12.87
N SER A 100 13.31 0.30 13.54
CA SER A 100 12.95 0.27 14.95
C SER A 100 11.76 -0.68 15.17
N THR A 101 12.02 -1.80 15.84
CA THR A 101 11.03 -2.81 16.28
C THR A 101 10.17 -2.35 17.45
N GLU A 102 10.10 -1.06 17.74
CA GLU A 102 9.12 -0.51 18.67
C GLU A 102 7.73 -0.61 18.04
N ILE A 103 7.17 -1.81 18.13
CA ILE A 103 5.74 -2.03 18.05
C ILE A 103 5.19 -1.30 19.26
N SER A 104 4.74 -0.05 19.06
CA SER A 104 3.85 0.64 19.99
C SER A 104 2.85 -0.40 20.47
N ILE A 105 2.84 -0.71 21.77
CA ILE A 105 1.96 -1.70 22.38
C ILE A 105 0.54 -1.29 22.02
N TYR A 106 0.03 -1.88 20.94
CA TYR A 106 -1.23 -1.50 20.38
C TYR A 106 -2.26 -2.30 21.16
N PRO A 107 -3.26 -1.66 21.78
CA PRO A 107 -4.27 -2.39 22.54
C PRO A 107 -4.91 -3.42 21.60
N LYS A 108 -4.73 -4.71 21.90
CA LYS A 108 -5.26 -5.82 21.09
C LYS A 108 -6.77 -5.67 20.87
N ASP A 109 -7.45 -5.05 21.83
CA ASP A 109 -8.88 -4.72 21.82
C ASP A 109 -9.29 -3.85 20.61
N LYS A 110 -8.36 -3.09 20.03
CA LYS A 110 -8.59 -2.24 18.85
C LYS A 110 -8.56 -3.03 17.52
N LEU A 111 -8.00 -4.25 17.52
CA LEU A 111 -7.96 -5.15 16.36
C LEU A 111 -9.06 -6.22 16.40
N THR A 112 -10.02 -6.10 17.32
CA THR A 112 -11.16 -7.01 17.38
C THR A 112 -12.13 -6.72 16.24
N SER A 113 -12.66 -7.80 15.63
CA SER A 113 -13.71 -7.67 14.62
C SER A 113 -14.93 -6.99 15.25
N LYS A 114 -15.37 -5.90 14.63
CA LYS A 114 -16.59 -5.17 15.01
C LYS A 114 -17.46 -5.03 13.77
N LEU A 115 -18.76 -5.29 13.93
CA LEU A 115 -19.71 -5.03 12.88
C LEU A 115 -19.81 -3.51 12.67
N LEU A 116 -19.40 -3.04 11.50
CA LEU A 116 -19.52 -1.66 11.09
C LEU A 116 -20.84 -1.50 10.32
N ASN A 117 -21.78 -0.74 10.90
CA ASN A 117 -23.07 -0.45 10.27
C ASN A 117 -23.17 1.05 9.99
N PHE A 118 -22.57 1.49 8.89
CA PHE A 118 -22.62 2.88 8.43
C PHE A 118 -23.69 2.99 7.34
N LYS A 119 -24.68 3.86 7.56
CA LYS A 119 -25.86 3.94 6.68
C LYS A 119 -25.62 4.74 5.39
N ASN A 120 -24.51 5.48 5.28
CA ASN A 120 -24.29 6.50 4.24
C ASN A 120 -22.87 6.47 3.63
N LEU A 121 -22.30 5.30 3.36
CA LEU A 121 -21.01 5.23 2.67
C LEU A 121 -21.16 5.48 1.16
N SER A 122 -20.27 6.29 0.59
CA SER A 122 -20.10 6.44 -0.85
C SER A 122 -19.57 5.15 -1.48
N GLU A 123 -19.76 5.00 -2.79
CA GLU A 123 -19.05 3.97 -3.55
C GLU A 123 -17.54 4.17 -3.40
N PRO A 124 -16.78 3.08 -3.15
CA PRO A 124 -15.35 3.20 -2.99
C PRO A 124 -14.70 3.64 -4.30
N VAL A 125 -13.73 4.55 -4.20
CA VAL A 125 -12.88 4.98 -5.32
C VAL A 125 -11.43 4.58 -5.07
N ASN A 126 -10.64 4.51 -6.14
CA ASN A 126 -9.20 4.29 -6.05
C ASN A 126 -8.49 5.56 -5.60
N SER A 127 -7.36 5.40 -4.91
CA SER A 127 -6.50 6.54 -4.54
C SER A 127 -6.04 7.26 -5.80
N LEU A 128 -6.23 8.59 -5.87
CA LEU A 128 -5.74 9.39 -6.99
C LEU A 128 -4.21 9.33 -7.14
N PHE A 129 -3.48 8.95 -6.08
CA PHE A 129 -2.03 8.78 -6.13
C PHE A 129 -1.57 7.57 -6.95
N SER A 130 -2.39 6.51 -7.10
CA SER A 130 -1.97 5.31 -7.86
C SER A 130 -1.91 5.54 -9.38
N LEU A 131 -2.56 6.59 -9.90
CA LEU A 131 -2.55 6.96 -11.31
C LEU A 131 -1.27 7.70 -11.74
N SER A 132 -0.47 8.19 -10.77
CA SER A 132 0.70 9.04 -11.03
C SER A 132 1.93 8.31 -11.57
N THR A 133 1.94 6.97 -11.59
CA THR A 133 3.05 6.20 -12.20
C THR A 133 2.94 6.05 -13.72
N SER A 134 1.90 6.61 -14.37
CA SER A 134 1.66 6.42 -15.80
C SER A 134 1.52 7.68 -16.66
N LYS A 135 1.64 8.90 -16.11
CA LYS A 135 1.64 10.12 -16.92
C LYS A 135 2.45 11.24 -16.26
N SER A 136 3.49 11.69 -16.96
CA SER A 136 4.19 12.94 -16.68
C SER A 136 3.16 14.08 -16.63
N ILE A 137 3.05 14.77 -15.49
CA ILE A 137 2.24 15.97 -15.36
C ILE A 137 3.12 17.17 -15.74
N GLU A 138 2.76 17.84 -16.82
CA GLU A 138 3.14 19.24 -17.02
C GLU A 138 2.42 20.07 -15.96
N PHE A 139 3.19 20.82 -15.17
CA PHE A 139 2.66 21.78 -14.21
C PHE A 139 1.93 22.88 -14.98
N VAL A 140 0.61 22.97 -14.78
CA VAL A 140 -0.15 24.17 -15.19
C VAL A 140 -0.10 25.14 -14.02
N ASP A 141 0.59 26.27 -14.22
CA ASP A 141 0.69 27.36 -13.27
C ASP A 141 -0.69 27.90 -12.88
N ILE A 142 -0.97 27.94 -11.58
CA ILE A 142 -2.13 28.64 -11.02
C ILE A 142 -1.77 30.12 -10.88
N PRO A 143 -2.51 31.07 -11.48
CA PRO A 143 -2.23 32.49 -11.33
C PRO A 143 -2.54 32.95 -9.89
N THR A 144 -1.53 33.49 -9.21
CA THR A 144 -1.67 34.11 -7.88
C THR A 144 -2.28 35.50 -8.00
N ASN A 145 -3.61 35.59 -8.03
CA ASN A 145 -4.28 36.87 -7.79
C ASN A 145 -4.42 37.11 -6.29
N SER A 146 -3.39 37.73 -5.69
CA SER A 146 -3.49 38.36 -4.37
C SER A 146 -3.52 39.88 -4.53
N SER A 147 -4.72 40.43 -4.67
CA SER A 147 -4.95 41.87 -4.48
C SER A 147 -5.32 42.09 -3.01
N CYS A 148 -4.33 42.34 -2.17
CA CYS A 148 -4.53 42.93 -0.85
C CYS A 148 -4.43 44.45 -1.00
N LYS A 149 -5.57 45.16 -0.95
CA LYS A 149 -5.62 46.61 -0.73
C LYS A 149 -6.23 46.86 0.65
N LYS A 150 -5.47 47.50 1.52
CA LYS A 150 -5.98 48.41 2.54
C LYS A 150 -5.66 49.83 2.08
#